data_AF-A0A892I7J5-F1
#
_entry.id   AF-A0A892I7J5-F1
#
_cell.length_a   1.000
_cell.length_b   1.000
_cell.length_c   1.000
_cell.angle_alpha   90.00
_cell.angle_beta   90.00
_cell.angle_gamma   90.00
#
_symmetry.space_group_name_H-M   'P 1'
#
loop_
_entity.id
_entity.type
_entity.pdbx_description
1 polymer ?
#
loop_
_entity_poly.entity_id
_entity_poly.type
_entity_poly.pdbx_seq_one_letter_code
_entity_poly.pdbx_strand_id
1 'polypeptide(L)'
;MKLHGFLIGQTETLLAEVLKFAGPADATTSRFFRAHPKLGHAERGVIAEAVFAVLRRKMEFAHLAESGTGSPARRLTLLGLMQTVGRNALKPFVSADEAAWLEHVSKIDPASLPVRIRTNLPDWIHQALATRFDADELAQLAAALNYPAPLDLRANVLKATRDQVIDGLRAVGIDAGATPFAPHGVRVVGKPALTRLKLFEEGQIEVQDEGSQLLCSLVAPRRGEMVVDFCAGAGGKTLALGAAMRSTGRLYAFDVSEKRLAKLKPRLARSGLSNVNPVLIDSEHDAKIKRLAGKIDRVLVDAPCSGLGTLRRNPDLKWRQTRTSVDELTPKQASILASAARLVKKGGRLVYATCSVLDAENEQIVAQFLADHPDFVLVPAQKVLADQRIALDTGDYLSLWPHRHATDGFFAAVLERRAQ
;
A
#
# COMPACT_ATOMS: atom_id res chain seq x y z
N MET A 1 -17.67 23.90 -4.99
CA MET A 1 -16.32 24.43 -4.71
C MET A 1 -15.91 25.33 -5.86
N LYS A 2 -15.49 26.58 -5.59
CA LYS A 2 -15.12 27.51 -6.66
C LYS A 2 -13.66 27.27 -7.04
N LEU A 3 -13.42 26.75 -8.23
CA LEU A 3 -12.09 26.77 -8.83
C LEU A 3 -11.67 28.22 -9.09
N HIS A 4 -10.38 28.46 -9.23
CA HIS A 4 -9.86 29.75 -9.67
C HIS A 4 -8.65 29.51 -10.59
N GLY A 5 -8.40 30.40 -11.55
CA GLY A 5 -7.32 30.23 -12.54
C GLY A 5 -5.94 29.97 -11.92
N PHE A 6 -5.70 30.53 -10.72
CA PHE A 6 -4.51 30.26 -9.91
C PHE A 6 -4.28 28.77 -9.62
N LEU A 7 -5.34 27.99 -9.38
CA LEU A 7 -5.23 26.55 -9.11
C LEU A 7 -4.75 25.75 -10.32
N ILE A 8 -5.11 26.17 -11.54
CA ILE A 8 -4.65 25.51 -12.78
C ILE A 8 -3.13 25.63 -12.86
N GLY A 9 -2.58 26.84 -12.73
CA GLY A 9 -1.13 27.06 -12.77
C GLY A 9 -0.36 26.34 -11.65
N GLN A 10 -0.91 26.29 -10.44
CA GLN A 10 -0.31 25.51 -9.34
C GLN A 10 -0.34 24.00 -9.61
N THR A 11 -1.42 23.51 -10.21
CA THR A 11 -1.52 22.10 -10.63
C THR A 11 -0.52 21.78 -11.74
N GLU A 12 -0.37 22.66 -12.75
CA GLU A 12 0.62 22.52 -13.82
C GLU A 12 2.04 22.46 -13.25
N THR A 13 2.36 23.34 -12.30
CA THR A 13 3.68 23.40 -11.65
C THR A 13 3.99 22.12 -10.88
N LEU A 14 3.06 21.66 -10.03
CA LEU A 14 3.24 20.42 -9.28
C LEU A 14 3.32 19.21 -10.21
N LEU A 15 2.45 19.15 -11.24
CA LEU A 15 2.46 18.05 -12.20
C LEU A 15 3.81 17.94 -12.91
N ALA A 16 4.38 19.07 -13.34
CA ALA A 16 5.68 19.12 -13.98
C ALA A 16 6.81 18.63 -13.06
N GLU A 17 6.75 18.90 -11.75
CA GLU A 17 7.71 18.34 -10.79
C GLU A 17 7.53 16.84 -10.58
N VAL A 18 6.28 16.39 -10.45
CA VAL A 18 5.95 14.99 -10.18
C VAL A 18 6.31 14.08 -11.36
N LEU A 19 6.09 14.54 -12.60
CA LEU A 19 6.42 13.79 -13.82
C LEU A 19 7.92 13.67 -14.10
N LYS A 20 8.79 14.36 -13.34
CA LYS A 20 10.24 14.10 -13.38
C LYS A 20 10.62 12.78 -12.71
N PHE A 21 9.73 12.21 -11.89
CA PHE A 21 9.94 10.94 -11.20
C PHE A 21 11.23 10.85 -10.36
N ALA A 22 11.78 11.99 -9.92
CA ALA A 22 12.99 12.08 -9.11
C ALA A 22 12.84 11.49 -7.69
N GLY A 23 11.64 11.08 -7.30
CA GLY A 23 11.32 10.45 -6.03
C GLY A 23 9.83 10.16 -5.91
N PRO A 24 9.37 9.67 -4.73
CA PRO A 24 7.96 9.40 -4.47
C PRO A 24 7.06 10.62 -4.71
N ALA A 25 5.95 10.42 -5.42
CA ALA A 25 5.03 11.51 -5.77
C ALA A 25 4.39 12.17 -4.54
N ASP A 26 4.11 11.40 -3.48
CA ASP A 26 3.58 11.88 -2.20
C ASP A 26 4.58 12.82 -1.48
N ALA A 27 5.87 12.49 -1.51
CA ALA A 27 6.93 13.27 -0.92
C ALA A 27 7.15 14.58 -1.68
N THR A 28 7.13 14.54 -3.03
CA THR A 28 7.19 15.73 -3.88
C THR A 28 5.99 16.65 -3.65
N THR A 29 4.77 16.09 -3.64
CA THR A 29 3.53 16.83 -3.35
C THR A 29 3.58 17.47 -1.96
N SER A 30 4.04 16.73 -0.95
CA SER A 30 4.18 17.23 0.41
C SER A 30 5.23 18.34 0.55
N ARG A 31 6.30 18.30 -0.25
CA ARG A 31 7.32 19.36 -0.30
C ARG A 31 6.76 20.61 -0.98
N PHE A 32 6.07 20.43 -2.11
CA PHE A 32 5.41 21.51 -2.84
C PHE A 32 4.42 22.27 -1.95
N PHE A 33 3.52 21.59 -1.24
CA PHE A 33 2.56 22.27 -0.34
C PHE A 33 3.20 22.93 0.87
N ARG A 34 4.38 22.47 1.32
CA ARG A 34 5.15 23.17 2.36
C ARG A 34 5.76 24.47 1.83
N ALA A 35 6.19 24.49 0.57
CA ALA A 35 6.67 25.70 -0.08
C ALA A 35 5.55 26.69 -0.46
N HIS A 36 4.29 26.24 -0.48
CA HIS A 36 3.12 27.04 -0.84
C HIS A 36 2.10 27.12 0.32
N PRO A 37 2.44 27.77 1.46
CA PRO A 37 1.60 27.78 2.66
C PRO A 37 0.26 28.49 2.46
N LYS A 38 0.16 29.38 1.46
CA LYS A 38 -1.07 30.11 1.11
C LYS A 38 -2.18 29.22 0.55
N LEU A 39 -1.86 28.02 0.06
CA LEU A 39 -2.87 27.07 -0.40
C LEU A 39 -3.65 26.52 0.78
N GLY A 40 -4.97 26.70 0.77
CA GLY A 40 -5.89 26.14 1.74
C GLY A 40 -6.06 24.63 1.62
N HIS A 41 -6.65 24.00 2.64
CA HIS A 41 -6.83 22.54 2.68
C HIS A 41 -7.61 22.00 1.46
N ALA A 42 -8.71 22.66 1.09
CA ALA A 42 -9.52 22.25 -0.06
C ALA A 42 -8.74 22.35 -1.38
N GLU A 43 -8.00 23.42 -1.58
CA GLU A 43 -7.19 23.66 -2.79
C GLU A 43 -6.08 22.61 -2.93
N ARG A 44 -5.38 22.30 -1.83
CA ARG A 44 -4.38 21.22 -1.80
C ARG A 44 -4.99 19.89 -2.17
N GLY A 45 -6.20 19.61 -1.69
CA GLY A 45 -6.96 18.40 -2.03
C GLY A 45 -7.20 18.30 -3.55
N VAL A 46 -7.69 19.37 -4.17
CA VAL A 46 -7.94 19.41 -5.62
C VAL A 46 -6.66 19.22 -6.43
N ILE A 47 -5.62 19.98 -6.08
CA ILE A 47 -4.33 19.92 -6.78
C ILE A 47 -3.75 18.51 -6.68
N ALA A 48 -3.75 17.91 -5.49
CA ALA A 48 -3.23 16.57 -5.28
C ALA A 48 -4.05 15.51 -6.04
N GLU A 49 -5.38 15.52 -5.95
CA GLU A 49 -6.22 14.57 -6.66
C GLU A 49 -6.07 14.68 -8.18
N ALA A 50 -5.96 15.90 -8.72
CA ALA A 50 -5.74 16.11 -10.15
C ALA A 50 -4.39 15.55 -10.63
N VAL A 51 -3.30 15.82 -9.91
CA VAL A 51 -1.97 15.29 -10.23
C VAL A 51 -1.95 13.76 -10.14
N PHE A 52 -2.55 13.19 -9.08
CA PHE A 52 -2.62 11.74 -8.92
C PHE A 52 -3.56 11.08 -9.93
N ALA A 53 -4.60 11.77 -10.41
CA ALA A 53 -5.42 11.30 -11.53
C ALA A 53 -4.59 11.18 -12.82
N VAL A 54 -3.73 12.16 -13.12
CA VAL A 54 -2.80 12.08 -14.26
C VAL A 54 -1.84 10.91 -14.08
N LEU A 55 -1.24 10.71 -12.90
CA LEU A 55 -0.35 9.56 -12.67
C LEU A 55 -1.06 8.21 -12.85
N ARG A 56 -2.30 8.10 -12.36
CA ARG A 56 -3.12 6.88 -12.46
C ARG A 56 -3.50 6.56 -13.88
N ARG A 57 -3.69 7.54 -14.76
CA ARG A 57 -4.16 7.41 -16.15
C ARG A 57 -3.18 8.01 -17.17
N LYS A 58 -1.87 7.98 -16.87
CA LYS A 58 -0.85 8.73 -17.63
C LYS A 58 -0.83 8.43 -19.12
N MET A 59 -0.87 7.18 -19.54
CA MET A 59 -0.87 6.81 -20.96
C MET A 59 -2.18 7.19 -21.64
N GLU A 60 -3.31 6.98 -20.97
CA GLU A 60 -4.60 7.43 -21.47
C GLU A 60 -4.65 8.94 -21.66
N PHE A 61 -4.31 9.71 -20.62
CA PHE A 61 -4.32 11.17 -20.69
C PHE A 61 -3.27 11.71 -21.65
N ALA A 62 -2.11 11.05 -21.79
CA ALA A 62 -1.12 11.42 -22.79
C ALA A 62 -1.67 11.23 -24.21
N HIS A 63 -2.32 10.11 -24.48
CA HIS A 63 -2.95 9.84 -25.78
C HIS A 63 -4.05 10.87 -26.10
N LEU A 64 -4.94 11.16 -25.15
CA LEU A 64 -5.98 12.19 -25.32
C LEU A 64 -5.37 13.60 -25.54
N ALA A 65 -4.23 13.88 -24.89
CA ALA A 65 -3.48 15.12 -25.00
C ALA A 65 -2.59 15.23 -26.26
N GLU A 66 -2.63 14.28 -27.19
CA GLU A 66 -2.01 14.41 -28.52
C GLU A 66 -2.78 15.44 -29.39
N SER A 67 -4.07 15.62 -29.11
CA SER A 67 -4.94 16.63 -29.73
C SER A 67 -5.10 17.89 -28.86
N GLY A 68 -5.79 18.91 -29.37
CA GLY A 68 -6.13 20.12 -28.63
C GLY A 68 -5.05 21.21 -28.69
N THR A 69 -5.30 22.34 -28.03
CA THR A 69 -4.43 23.52 -28.03
C THR A 69 -3.57 23.61 -26.75
N GLY A 70 -2.63 24.56 -26.70
CA GLY A 70 -1.73 24.76 -25.55
C GLY A 70 -0.54 23.80 -25.50
N SER A 71 0.13 23.73 -24.34
CA SER A 71 1.25 22.79 -24.13
C SER A 71 0.74 21.41 -23.69
N PRO A 72 1.51 20.32 -23.94
CA PRO A 72 1.16 18.99 -23.42
C PRO A 72 0.94 18.97 -21.90
N ALA A 73 1.74 19.71 -21.14
CA ALA A 73 1.61 19.82 -19.69
C ALA A 73 0.27 20.46 -19.26
N ARG A 74 -0.16 21.50 -19.99
CA ARG A 74 -1.45 22.17 -19.77
C ARG A 74 -2.61 21.21 -20.05
N ARG A 75 -2.59 20.50 -21.18
CA ARG A 75 -3.61 19.52 -21.53
C ARG A 75 -3.73 18.38 -20.50
N LEU A 76 -2.60 17.81 -20.06
CA LEU A 76 -2.60 16.82 -18.98
C LEU A 76 -3.19 17.37 -17.68
N THR A 77 -2.86 18.61 -17.35
CA THR A 77 -3.40 19.28 -16.15
C THR A 77 -4.92 19.46 -16.24
N LEU A 78 -5.42 19.93 -17.39
CA LEU A 78 -6.86 20.09 -17.62
C LEU A 78 -7.60 18.75 -17.55
N LEU A 79 -7.04 17.65 -18.07
CA LEU A 79 -7.63 16.31 -17.95
C LEU A 79 -7.67 15.83 -16.50
N GLY A 80 -6.58 16.00 -15.74
CA GLY A 80 -6.52 15.68 -14.32
C GLY A 80 -7.54 16.47 -13.49
N LEU A 81 -7.64 17.77 -13.73
CA LEU A 81 -8.63 18.63 -13.10
C LEU A 81 -10.06 18.25 -13.52
N MET A 82 -10.32 17.96 -14.79
CA MET A 82 -11.64 17.55 -15.29
C MET A 82 -12.11 16.28 -14.58
N GLN A 83 -11.22 15.30 -14.40
CA GLN A 83 -11.50 14.08 -13.64
C GLN A 83 -11.82 14.33 -12.17
N THR A 84 -11.30 15.42 -11.59
CA THR A 84 -11.36 15.72 -10.15
C THR A 84 -12.57 16.58 -9.79
N VAL A 85 -12.86 17.61 -10.59
CA VAL A 85 -13.86 18.64 -10.28
C VAL A 85 -15.00 18.70 -11.31
N GLY A 86 -14.89 17.96 -12.41
CA GLY A 86 -15.81 18.00 -13.54
C GLY A 86 -15.56 19.17 -14.50
N ARG A 87 -15.88 18.94 -15.78
CA ARG A 87 -15.72 19.94 -16.86
C ARG A 87 -16.45 21.26 -16.61
N ASN A 88 -17.64 21.20 -16.01
CA ASN A 88 -18.46 22.39 -15.75
C ASN A 88 -17.78 23.36 -14.77
N ALA A 89 -17.00 22.83 -13.81
CA ALA A 89 -16.24 23.66 -12.88
C ALA A 89 -15.01 24.33 -13.51
N LEU A 90 -14.50 23.77 -14.63
CA LEU A 90 -13.35 24.32 -15.36
C LEU A 90 -13.73 25.36 -16.39
N LYS A 91 -14.91 25.23 -17.01
CA LYS A 91 -15.39 26.08 -18.10
C LYS A 91 -15.17 27.60 -17.90
N PRO A 92 -15.35 28.20 -16.69
CA PRO A 92 -15.10 29.62 -16.48
C PRO A 92 -13.63 30.07 -16.49
N PHE A 93 -12.68 29.13 -16.48
CA PHE A 93 -11.24 29.37 -16.29
C PHE A 93 -10.37 28.89 -17.46
N VAL A 94 -10.98 28.42 -18.54
CA VAL A 94 -10.32 27.88 -19.73
C VAL A 94 -10.80 28.64 -20.97
N SER A 95 -10.03 28.58 -22.07
CA SER A 95 -10.47 29.17 -23.33
C SER A 95 -11.66 28.42 -23.95
N ALA A 96 -12.33 29.03 -24.93
CA ALA A 96 -13.41 28.38 -25.67
C ALA A 96 -12.94 27.09 -26.35
N ASP A 97 -11.73 27.12 -26.93
CA ASP A 97 -11.11 25.96 -27.59
C ASP A 97 -10.80 24.83 -26.58
N GLU A 98 -10.28 25.18 -25.41
CA GLU A 98 -10.02 24.22 -24.33
C GLU A 98 -11.31 23.59 -23.80
N ALA A 99 -12.37 24.40 -23.63
CA ALA A 99 -13.67 23.90 -23.22
C ALA A 99 -14.29 22.95 -24.27
N ALA A 100 -14.20 23.30 -25.55
CA ALA A 100 -14.68 22.46 -26.66
C ALA A 100 -13.88 21.15 -26.75
N TRP A 101 -12.56 21.21 -26.56
CA TRP A 101 -11.70 20.04 -26.54
C TRP A 101 -12.02 19.10 -25.36
N LEU A 102 -12.18 19.63 -24.14
CA LEU A 102 -12.57 18.82 -22.97
C LEU A 102 -13.95 18.16 -23.15
N GLU A 103 -14.89 18.87 -23.78
CA GLU A 103 -16.21 18.30 -24.12
C GLU A 103 -16.07 17.15 -25.13
N HIS A 104 -15.25 17.33 -26.18
CA HIS A 104 -14.96 16.27 -27.14
C HIS A 104 -14.32 15.04 -26.49
N VAL A 105 -13.27 15.25 -25.70
CA VAL A 105 -12.57 14.17 -24.98
C VAL A 105 -13.51 13.42 -24.05
N SER A 106 -14.43 14.11 -23.36
CA SER A 106 -15.39 13.48 -22.45
C SER A 106 -16.41 12.56 -23.12
N LYS A 107 -16.50 12.58 -24.47
CA LYS A 107 -17.37 11.72 -25.28
C LYS A 107 -16.64 10.54 -25.91
N ILE A 108 -15.32 10.48 -25.82
CA ILE A 108 -14.54 9.35 -26.32
C ILE A 108 -14.86 8.14 -25.46
N ASP A 109 -15.26 7.05 -26.12
CA ASP A 109 -15.48 5.77 -25.45
C ASP A 109 -14.13 5.18 -25.00
N PRO A 110 -13.90 4.97 -23.69
CA PRO A 110 -12.67 4.34 -23.22
C PRO A 110 -12.45 2.96 -23.83
N ALA A 111 -13.51 2.24 -24.20
CA ALA A 111 -13.40 0.92 -24.82
C ALA A 111 -12.85 0.98 -26.25
N SER A 112 -12.99 2.10 -26.96
CA SER A 112 -12.45 2.28 -28.32
C SER A 112 -10.94 2.53 -28.35
N LEU A 113 -10.32 2.80 -27.18
CA LEU A 113 -8.88 3.03 -27.10
C LEU A 113 -8.08 1.72 -27.25
N PRO A 114 -6.84 1.78 -27.77
CA PRO A 114 -5.98 0.60 -27.85
C PRO A 114 -5.77 -0.05 -26.47
N VAL A 115 -5.66 -1.39 -26.42
CA VAL A 115 -5.52 -2.16 -25.16
C VAL A 115 -4.42 -1.59 -24.24
N ARG A 116 -3.26 -1.25 -24.80
CA ARG A 116 -2.13 -0.66 -24.08
C ARG A 116 -2.48 0.65 -23.37
N ILE A 117 -3.34 1.46 -24.01
CA ILE A 117 -3.81 2.73 -23.47
C ILE A 117 -4.87 2.48 -22.38
N ARG A 118 -5.78 1.52 -22.61
CA ARG A 118 -6.84 1.15 -21.64
C ARG A 118 -6.29 0.56 -20.35
N THR A 119 -5.34 -0.38 -20.44
CA THR A 119 -4.74 -1.00 -19.24
C THR A 119 -3.86 -0.01 -18.49
N ASN A 120 -3.25 0.92 -19.20
CA ASN A 120 -2.43 1.97 -18.63
C ASN A 120 -1.30 1.41 -17.72
N LEU A 121 -0.68 0.33 -18.20
CA LEU A 121 0.48 -0.34 -17.61
C LEU A 121 1.68 -0.28 -18.58
N PRO A 122 2.91 -0.01 -18.10
CA PRO A 122 4.11 -0.20 -18.92
C PRO A 122 4.18 -1.62 -19.47
N ASP A 123 4.75 -1.77 -20.68
CA ASP A 123 4.77 -3.06 -21.39
C ASP A 123 5.36 -4.20 -20.56
N TRP A 124 6.45 -3.94 -19.84
CA TRP A 124 7.10 -4.97 -19.03
C TRP A 124 6.22 -5.45 -17.86
N ILE A 125 5.43 -4.57 -17.26
CA ILE A 125 4.47 -4.93 -16.19
C ILE A 125 3.31 -5.70 -16.80
N HIS A 126 2.79 -5.22 -17.93
CA HIS A 126 1.70 -5.88 -18.64
C HIS A 126 2.10 -7.31 -19.04
N GLN A 127 3.29 -7.49 -19.62
CA GLN A 127 3.81 -8.80 -20.01
C GLN A 127 3.98 -9.73 -18.80
N ALA A 128 4.50 -9.22 -17.68
CA ALA A 128 4.65 -10.01 -16.46
C ALA A 128 3.28 -10.44 -15.87
N LEU A 129 2.26 -9.60 -15.95
CA LEU A 129 0.91 -9.96 -15.46
C LEU A 129 0.14 -10.86 -16.45
N ALA A 130 0.42 -10.74 -17.75
CA ALA A 130 -0.18 -11.58 -18.79
C ALA A 130 0.26 -13.04 -18.73
N THR A 131 1.32 -13.37 -17.97
CA THR A 131 1.65 -14.78 -17.69
C THR A 131 0.77 -15.38 -16.60
N ARG A 132 0.04 -14.56 -15.83
CA ARG A 132 -0.81 -14.99 -14.72
C ARG A 132 -2.30 -14.94 -15.03
N PHE A 133 -2.70 -14.00 -15.88
CA PHE A 133 -4.10 -13.69 -16.16
C PHE A 133 -4.35 -13.71 -17.66
N ASP A 134 -5.53 -14.18 -18.05
CA ASP A 134 -6.03 -13.96 -19.40
C ASP A 134 -6.27 -12.46 -19.66
N ALA A 135 -6.56 -12.12 -20.92
CA ALA A 135 -6.71 -10.73 -21.34
C ALA A 135 -7.87 -10.00 -20.64
N ASP A 136 -8.97 -10.69 -20.38
CA ASP A 136 -10.17 -10.09 -19.79
C ASP A 136 -9.96 -9.84 -18.30
N GLU A 137 -9.41 -10.80 -17.58
CA GLU A 137 -9.08 -10.64 -16.17
C GLU A 137 -7.96 -9.61 -15.97
N LEU A 138 -6.93 -9.59 -16.82
CA LEU A 138 -5.89 -8.57 -16.77
C LEU A 138 -6.46 -7.16 -16.96
N ALA A 139 -7.44 -7.00 -17.84
CA ALA A 139 -8.13 -5.73 -18.03
C ALA A 139 -8.89 -5.29 -16.77
N GLN A 140 -9.56 -6.22 -16.07
CA GLN A 140 -10.24 -5.95 -14.80
C GLN A 140 -9.24 -5.54 -13.70
N LEU A 141 -8.12 -6.26 -13.58
CA LEU A 141 -7.04 -5.92 -12.65
C LEU A 141 -6.48 -4.53 -12.95
N ALA A 142 -6.17 -4.25 -14.21
CA ALA A 142 -5.63 -2.96 -14.64
C ALA A 142 -6.60 -1.82 -14.32
N ALA A 143 -7.90 -1.99 -14.59
CA ALA A 143 -8.94 -1.03 -14.23
C ALA A 143 -8.96 -0.77 -12.71
N ALA A 144 -8.89 -1.82 -11.90
CA ALA A 144 -8.87 -1.69 -10.44
C ALA A 144 -7.60 -0.98 -9.93
N LEU A 145 -6.42 -1.26 -10.51
CA LEU A 145 -5.15 -0.62 -10.16
C LEU A 145 -5.12 0.87 -10.54
N ASN A 146 -5.85 1.27 -11.59
CA ASN A 146 -5.97 2.66 -12.03
C ASN A 146 -7.01 3.47 -11.22
N TYR A 147 -7.74 2.84 -10.31
CA TYR A 147 -8.72 3.49 -9.46
C TYR A 147 -8.19 3.73 -8.03
N PRO A 148 -8.48 4.89 -7.39
CA PRO A 148 -8.03 5.16 -6.03
C PRO A 148 -8.47 4.08 -5.02
N ALA A 149 -7.59 3.71 -4.09
CA ALA A 149 -7.95 2.80 -3.00
C ALA A 149 -8.83 3.50 -1.95
N PRO A 150 -9.76 2.77 -1.31
CA PRO A 150 -10.45 3.26 -0.13
C PRO A 150 -9.47 3.50 1.03
N LEU A 151 -9.92 4.28 2.00
CA LEU A 151 -9.17 4.50 3.24
C LEU A 151 -9.57 3.43 4.25
N ASP A 152 -8.64 2.53 4.54
CA ASP A 152 -8.82 1.50 5.56
C ASP A 152 -8.05 1.84 6.84
N LEU A 153 -8.71 1.57 7.95
CA LEU A 153 -8.21 1.73 9.30
C LEU A 153 -8.19 0.37 9.99
N ARG A 154 -7.38 0.27 11.03
CA ARG A 154 -7.37 -0.85 11.96
C ARG A 154 -7.75 -0.36 13.35
N ALA A 155 -8.78 -0.96 13.94
CA ALA A 155 -9.10 -0.77 15.34
C ALA A 155 -7.99 -1.36 16.24
N ASN A 156 -7.56 -0.59 17.23
CA ASN A 156 -6.63 -1.07 18.26
C ASN A 156 -7.42 -1.80 19.35
N VAL A 157 -7.41 -3.13 19.28
CA VAL A 157 -8.17 -4.01 20.18
C VAL A 157 -7.74 -3.96 21.65
N LEU A 158 -6.68 -3.24 22.00
CA LEU A 158 -6.35 -2.92 23.39
C LEU A 158 -7.18 -1.78 23.97
N LYS A 159 -7.77 -0.95 23.10
CA LYS A 159 -8.41 0.32 23.47
C LYS A 159 -9.87 0.39 23.07
N ALA A 160 -10.21 -0.18 21.92
CA ALA A 160 -11.57 -0.17 21.39
C ALA A 160 -11.84 -1.40 20.53
N THR A 161 -13.09 -1.83 20.51
CA THR A 161 -13.59 -2.80 19.53
C THR A 161 -13.77 -2.14 18.16
N ARG A 162 -13.86 -2.93 17.10
CA ARG A 162 -14.13 -2.44 15.74
C ARG A 162 -15.44 -1.64 15.68
N ASP A 163 -16.48 -2.12 16.35
CA ASP A 163 -17.81 -1.53 16.29
C ASP A 163 -17.84 -0.18 17.04
N GLN A 164 -17.17 -0.09 18.20
CA GLN A 164 -16.98 1.20 18.90
C GLN A 164 -16.24 2.24 18.03
N VAL A 165 -15.24 1.81 17.25
CA VAL A 165 -14.55 2.70 16.31
C VAL A 165 -15.49 3.18 15.20
N ILE A 166 -16.29 2.28 14.62
CA ILE A 166 -17.26 2.61 13.57
C ILE A 166 -18.28 3.63 14.11
N ASP A 167 -18.85 3.38 15.29
CA ASP A 167 -19.82 4.27 15.92
C ASP A 167 -19.20 5.64 16.23
N GLY A 168 -17.96 5.66 16.74
CA GLY A 168 -17.22 6.89 16.99
C GLY A 168 -16.97 7.72 15.73
N LEU A 169 -16.69 7.07 14.59
CA LEU A 169 -16.53 7.75 13.29
C LEU A 169 -17.86 8.31 12.78
N ARG A 170 -18.94 7.53 12.87
CA ARG A 170 -20.28 7.95 12.46
C ARG A 170 -20.80 9.12 13.29
N ALA A 171 -20.50 9.14 14.59
CA ALA A 171 -20.89 10.23 15.49
C ALA A 171 -20.26 11.59 15.10
N VAL A 172 -19.12 11.59 14.40
CA VAL A 172 -18.47 12.80 13.86
C VAL A 172 -18.78 13.03 12.37
N GLY A 173 -19.79 12.35 11.83
CA GLY A 173 -20.24 12.50 10.44
C GLY A 173 -19.34 11.83 9.41
N ILE A 174 -18.49 10.88 9.80
CA ILE A 174 -17.65 10.10 8.89
C ILE A 174 -18.35 8.77 8.61
N ASP A 175 -18.72 8.55 7.35
CA ASP A 175 -19.27 7.27 6.91
C ASP A 175 -18.18 6.18 6.93
N ALA A 176 -18.46 5.11 7.65
CA ALA A 176 -17.55 4.02 7.91
C ALA A 176 -18.31 2.70 8.10
N GLY A 177 -17.66 1.59 7.74
CA GLY A 177 -18.16 0.24 7.91
C GLY A 177 -17.02 -0.76 8.16
N ALA A 178 -17.38 -1.99 8.50
CA ALA A 178 -16.40 -3.06 8.62
C ALA A 178 -15.78 -3.38 7.26
N THR A 179 -14.50 -3.74 7.24
CA THR A 179 -13.92 -4.34 6.04
C THR A 179 -14.38 -5.82 5.92
N PRO A 180 -14.40 -6.42 4.72
CA PRO A 180 -14.95 -7.77 4.51
C PRO A 180 -14.15 -8.89 5.19
N PHE A 181 -12.83 -8.76 5.28
CA PHE A 181 -11.94 -9.86 5.66
C PHE A 181 -11.18 -9.60 6.96
N ALA A 182 -10.61 -8.41 7.14
CA ALA A 182 -9.82 -8.11 8.34
C ALA A 182 -10.73 -7.95 9.58
N PRO A 183 -10.58 -8.76 10.65
CA PRO A 183 -11.49 -8.72 11.81
C PRO A 183 -11.53 -7.38 12.56
N HIS A 184 -10.49 -6.57 12.41
CA HIS A 184 -10.35 -5.26 13.05
C HIS A 184 -10.34 -4.11 12.03
N GLY A 185 -10.60 -4.42 10.76
CA GLY A 185 -10.58 -3.47 9.68
C GLY A 185 -11.84 -2.62 9.65
N VAL A 186 -11.66 -1.32 9.41
CA VAL A 186 -12.73 -0.34 9.21
C VAL A 186 -12.46 0.40 7.91
N ARG A 187 -13.40 0.37 6.97
CA ARG A 187 -13.34 1.09 5.70
C ARG A 187 -14.08 2.41 5.84
N VAL A 188 -13.43 3.50 5.46
CA VAL A 188 -13.96 4.86 5.52
C VAL A 188 -14.25 5.37 4.11
N VAL A 189 -15.39 6.02 3.93
CA VAL A 189 -15.74 6.69 2.68
C VAL A 189 -14.99 8.02 2.58
N GLY A 190 -14.32 8.24 1.45
CA GLY A 190 -13.52 9.45 1.23
C GLY A 190 -12.19 9.45 2.00
N LYS A 191 -11.64 10.64 2.23
CA LYS A 191 -10.32 10.84 2.87
C LYS A 191 -10.39 11.93 3.95
N PRO A 192 -11.15 11.71 5.04
CA PRO A 192 -11.26 12.70 6.11
C PRO A 192 -9.92 12.94 6.83
N ALA A 193 -9.78 14.09 7.47
CA ALA A 193 -8.61 14.43 8.28
C ALA A 193 -8.63 13.68 9.62
N LEU A 194 -8.10 12.46 9.64
CA LEU A 194 -8.18 11.57 10.81
C LEU A 194 -7.31 12.00 12.00
N THR A 195 -6.20 12.70 11.75
CA THR A 195 -5.19 12.97 12.79
C THR A 195 -5.66 13.89 13.90
N ARG A 196 -6.80 14.58 13.73
CA ARG A 196 -7.42 15.48 14.71
C ARG A 196 -8.60 14.85 15.45
N LEU A 197 -8.90 13.58 15.15
CA LEU A 197 -9.98 12.87 15.82
C LEU A 197 -9.46 12.31 17.14
N LYS A 198 -10.28 12.36 18.20
CA LYS A 198 -9.97 11.73 19.49
C LYS A 198 -9.60 10.26 19.34
N LEU A 199 -10.32 9.53 18.46
CA LEU A 199 -10.02 8.13 18.12
C LEU A 199 -8.54 7.93 17.70
N PHE A 200 -7.98 8.86 16.93
CA PHE A 200 -6.60 8.79 16.47
C PHE A 200 -5.63 9.23 17.57
N GLU A 201 -5.89 10.35 18.24
CA GLU A 201 -5.04 10.90 19.30
C GLU A 201 -4.89 9.94 20.48
N GLU A 202 -5.99 9.29 20.87
CA GLU A 202 -6.03 8.27 21.92
C GLU A 202 -5.53 6.90 21.43
N GLY A 203 -5.14 6.77 20.16
CA GLY A 203 -4.58 5.54 19.58
C GLY A 203 -5.56 4.38 19.48
N GLN A 204 -6.86 4.67 19.38
CA GLN A 204 -7.91 3.68 19.14
C GLN A 204 -7.90 3.18 17.69
N ILE A 205 -7.33 3.96 16.75
CA ILE A 205 -7.22 3.60 15.34
C ILE A 205 -5.80 3.79 14.79
N GLU A 206 -5.45 2.99 13.79
CA GLU A 206 -4.27 3.17 12.94
C GLU A 206 -4.68 3.15 11.47
N VAL A 207 -4.05 3.96 10.61
CA VAL A 207 -4.25 3.87 9.16
C VAL A 207 -3.48 2.66 8.63
N GLN A 208 -4.21 1.69 8.06
CA GLN A 208 -3.61 0.47 7.52
C GLN A 208 -4.56 -0.22 6.55
N ASP A 209 -4.07 -0.51 5.34
CA ASP A 209 -4.76 -1.31 4.34
C ASP A 209 -5.19 -2.68 4.88
N GLU A 210 -6.39 -3.14 4.50
CA GLU A 210 -6.93 -4.44 4.90
C GLU A 210 -6.00 -5.62 4.58
N GLY A 211 -5.38 -5.64 3.40
CA GLY A 211 -4.42 -6.68 3.02
C GLY A 211 -3.22 -6.71 3.97
N SER A 212 -2.70 -5.54 4.33
CA SER A 212 -1.63 -5.45 5.34
C SER A 212 -2.07 -5.92 6.74
N GLN A 213 -3.36 -5.87 7.08
CA GLN A 213 -3.87 -6.41 8.34
C GLN A 213 -3.94 -7.94 8.29
N LEU A 214 -4.37 -8.52 7.16
CA LEU A 214 -4.42 -9.98 6.95
C LEU A 214 -3.04 -10.63 7.07
N LEU A 215 -1.97 -9.95 6.66
CA LEU A 215 -0.60 -10.39 6.89
C LEU A 215 -0.32 -10.65 8.39
N CYS A 216 -0.84 -9.81 9.28
CA CYS A 216 -0.67 -10.00 10.72
C CYS A 216 -1.48 -11.20 11.25
N SER A 217 -2.64 -11.49 10.63
CA SER A 217 -3.44 -12.67 10.94
C SER A 217 -2.72 -13.98 10.58
N LEU A 218 -1.95 -14.00 9.50
CA LEU A 218 -1.14 -15.16 9.10
C LEU A 218 0.01 -15.46 10.09
N VAL A 219 0.58 -14.41 10.69
CA VAL A 219 1.59 -14.56 11.75
C VAL A 219 0.99 -15.28 12.96
N ALA A 220 -0.29 -15.01 13.27
CA ALA A 220 -1.05 -15.60 14.36
C ALA A 220 -0.26 -15.63 15.70
N PRO A 221 0.28 -14.48 16.17
CA PRO A 221 1.10 -14.45 17.37
C PRO A 221 0.26 -14.72 18.62
N ARG A 222 0.82 -15.46 19.57
CA ARG A 222 0.17 -15.77 20.85
C ARG A 222 0.72 -14.92 21.98
N ARG A 223 -0.05 -14.84 23.06
CA ARG A 223 0.38 -14.16 24.30
C ARG A 223 1.63 -14.86 24.86
N GLY A 224 2.57 -14.07 25.36
CA GLY A 224 3.82 -14.56 25.95
C GLY A 224 4.92 -14.98 24.95
N GLU A 225 4.62 -15.09 23.66
CA GLU A 225 5.62 -15.47 22.63
C GLU A 225 6.69 -14.39 22.41
N MET A 226 7.82 -14.82 21.86
CA MET A 226 8.82 -13.97 21.24
C MET A 226 8.52 -13.84 19.74
N VAL A 227 8.24 -12.63 19.29
CA VAL A 227 7.85 -12.32 17.91
C VAL A 227 8.78 -11.29 17.32
N VAL A 228 9.08 -11.40 16.03
CA VAL A 228 9.91 -10.45 15.28
C VAL A 228 9.14 -9.92 14.08
N ASP A 229 9.10 -8.61 13.93
CA ASP A 229 8.80 -7.90 12.68
C ASP A 229 10.14 -7.44 12.08
N PHE A 230 10.62 -8.16 11.05
CA PHE A 230 12.01 -8.07 10.57
C PHE A 230 12.28 -6.85 9.68
N CYS A 231 11.23 -6.26 9.11
CA CYS A 231 11.28 -5.08 8.24
C CYS A 231 10.17 -4.10 8.66
N ALA A 232 10.21 -3.69 9.93
CA ALA A 232 9.09 -3.07 10.62
C ALA A 232 8.67 -1.71 10.03
N GLY A 233 9.58 -0.99 9.36
CA GLY A 233 9.33 0.33 8.79
C GLY A 233 8.84 1.32 9.84
N ALA A 234 7.65 1.88 9.61
CA ALA A 234 6.99 2.78 10.57
C ALA A 234 6.17 2.03 11.65
N GLY A 235 6.29 0.70 11.71
CA GLY A 235 5.72 -0.20 12.71
C GLY A 235 4.20 -0.43 12.62
N GLY A 236 3.59 -0.26 11.45
CA GLY A 236 2.15 -0.51 11.28
C GLY A 236 1.77 -1.95 11.66
N LYS A 237 2.52 -2.93 11.12
CA LYS A 237 2.34 -4.36 11.40
C LYS A 237 2.80 -4.73 12.82
N THR A 238 3.94 -4.19 13.27
CA THR A 238 4.39 -4.29 14.67
C THR A 238 3.27 -3.95 15.67
N LEU A 239 2.57 -2.83 15.50
CA LEU A 239 1.49 -2.44 16.41
C LEU A 239 0.30 -3.41 16.36
N ALA A 240 -0.01 -4.01 15.20
CA ALA A 240 -1.04 -5.05 15.09
C ALA A 240 -0.63 -6.31 15.85
N LEU A 241 0.60 -6.78 15.64
CA LEU A 241 1.15 -7.96 16.31
C LEU A 241 1.16 -7.76 17.83
N GLY A 242 1.63 -6.59 18.31
CA GLY A 242 1.62 -6.27 19.73
C GLY A 242 0.22 -6.28 20.35
N ALA A 243 -0.77 -5.73 19.65
CA ALA A 243 -2.16 -5.73 20.09
C ALA A 243 -2.78 -7.15 20.11
N ALA A 244 -2.45 -7.99 19.11
CA ALA A 244 -2.83 -9.40 19.08
C ALA A 244 -2.23 -10.19 20.26
N MET A 245 -0.97 -9.90 20.60
CA MET A 245 -0.29 -10.45 21.79
C MET A 245 -0.77 -9.85 23.11
N ARG A 246 -1.74 -8.93 23.09
CA ARG A 246 -2.26 -8.19 24.27
C ARG A 246 -1.17 -7.52 25.10
N SER A 247 -0.16 -6.95 24.44
CA SER A 247 0.99 -6.32 25.10
C SER A 247 1.78 -7.27 26.05
N THR A 248 1.77 -8.57 25.77
CA THR A 248 2.55 -9.58 26.54
C THR A 248 3.65 -10.21 25.71
N GLY A 249 4.59 -10.93 26.33
CA GLY A 249 5.74 -11.53 25.63
C GLY A 249 6.77 -10.50 25.20
N ARG A 250 7.49 -10.75 24.10
CA ARG A 250 8.49 -9.83 23.54
C ARG A 250 8.28 -9.67 22.04
N LEU A 251 8.11 -8.44 21.58
CA LEU A 251 8.01 -8.11 20.17
C LEU A 251 9.22 -7.25 19.77
N TYR A 252 10.05 -7.75 18.86
CA TYR A 252 11.15 -6.98 18.27
C TYR A 252 10.73 -6.39 16.93
N ALA A 253 11.02 -5.11 16.72
CA ALA A 253 10.79 -4.42 15.47
C ALA A 253 12.15 -4.00 14.89
N PHE A 254 12.64 -4.77 13.91
CA PHE A 254 13.89 -4.50 13.23
C PHE A 254 13.67 -3.65 11.98
N ASP A 255 14.58 -2.72 11.75
CA ASP A 255 14.70 -2.01 10.47
C ASP A 255 16.13 -1.45 10.34
N VAL A 256 16.57 -1.25 9.09
CA VAL A 256 17.85 -0.60 8.79
C VAL A 256 17.75 0.92 8.74
N SER A 257 16.53 1.46 8.67
CA SER A 257 16.27 2.89 8.57
C SER A 257 15.84 3.48 9.91
N GLU A 258 16.77 4.19 10.55
CA GLU A 258 16.48 4.96 11.76
C GLU A 258 15.31 5.93 11.55
N LYS A 259 15.26 6.60 10.39
CA LYS A 259 14.17 7.53 10.03
C LYS A 259 12.80 6.85 10.01
N ARG A 260 12.70 5.58 9.59
CA ARG A 260 11.44 4.83 9.60
C ARG A 260 11.08 4.41 11.02
N LEU A 261 12.03 3.87 11.79
CA LEU A 261 11.82 3.50 13.20
C LEU A 261 11.46 4.69 14.08
N ALA A 262 12.01 5.88 13.82
CA ALA A 262 11.65 7.10 14.54
C ALA A 262 10.15 7.43 14.41
N LYS A 263 9.52 7.07 13.30
CA LYS A 263 8.06 7.23 13.12
C LYS A 263 7.24 6.24 13.95
N LEU A 264 7.81 5.13 14.40
CA LEU A 264 7.12 4.19 15.30
C LEU A 264 6.95 4.79 16.70
N LYS A 265 7.94 5.53 17.22
CA LYS A 265 7.90 6.10 18.59
C LYS A 265 6.58 6.81 18.96
N PRO A 266 6.09 7.83 18.20
CA PRO A 266 4.84 8.49 18.52
C PRO A 266 3.59 7.60 18.35
N ARG A 267 3.66 6.58 17.48
CA ARG A 267 2.58 5.60 17.32
C ARG A 267 2.52 4.62 18.48
N LEU A 268 3.70 4.19 18.95
CA LEU A 268 3.84 3.32 20.11
C LEU A 268 3.33 4.01 21.37
N ALA A 269 3.71 5.27 21.59
CA ALA A 269 3.27 6.06 22.75
C ALA A 269 1.73 6.10 22.89
N ARG A 270 1.00 6.28 21.79
CA ARG A 270 -0.47 6.26 21.81
C ARG A 270 -1.08 4.86 21.73
N SER A 271 -0.32 3.82 21.38
CA SER A 271 -0.88 2.47 21.17
C SER A 271 -1.29 1.75 22.47
N GLY A 272 -0.68 2.11 23.60
CA GLY A 272 -0.84 1.39 24.86
C GLY A 272 0.01 0.11 24.96
N LEU A 273 0.92 -0.13 24.01
CA LEU A 273 1.84 -1.27 24.05
C LEU A 273 3.09 -0.96 24.87
N SER A 274 3.56 -1.97 25.62
CA SER A 274 4.78 -1.93 26.42
C SER A 274 5.77 -3.05 26.08
N ASN A 275 5.37 -4.04 25.28
CA ASN A 275 6.18 -5.22 24.95
C ASN A 275 7.02 -5.07 23.65
N VAL A 276 7.03 -3.88 23.04
CA VAL A 276 7.69 -3.61 21.75
C VAL A 276 9.10 -3.07 21.97
N ASN A 277 10.06 -3.67 21.28
CA ASN A 277 11.48 -3.32 21.29
C ASN A 277 11.91 -2.91 19.87
N PRO A 278 11.85 -1.60 19.52
CA PRO A 278 12.41 -1.11 18.27
C PRO A 278 13.94 -1.24 18.30
N VAL A 279 14.52 -1.86 17.28
CA VAL A 279 15.96 -2.11 17.21
C VAL A 279 16.48 -1.77 15.82
N LEU A 280 17.35 -0.77 15.76
CA LEU A 280 18.10 -0.44 14.54
C LEU A 280 19.16 -1.52 14.29
N ILE A 281 19.15 -2.07 13.08
CA ILE A 281 20.14 -3.04 12.59
C ILE A 281 20.92 -2.45 11.42
N ASP A 282 22.20 -2.81 11.28
CA ASP A 282 23.01 -2.29 10.16
C ASP A 282 22.70 -3.03 8.86
N SER A 283 22.36 -4.32 8.96
CA SER A 283 21.93 -5.18 7.86
C SER A 283 21.20 -6.40 8.41
N GLU A 284 20.65 -7.21 7.52
CA GLU A 284 20.11 -8.53 7.82
C GLU A 284 21.15 -9.48 8.42
N HIS A 285 22.45 -9.17 8.41
CA HIS A 285 23.51 -9.98 9.02
C HIS A 285 24.04 -9.43 10.36
N ASP A 286 23.39 -8.40 10.93
CA ASP A 286 23.77 -7.76 12.20
C ASP A 286 23.89 -8.79 13.35
N ALA A 287 24.89 -8.62 14.21
CA ALA A 287 25.15 -9.49 15.36
C ALA A 287 23.96 -9.55 16.35
N LYS A 288 23.16 -8.49 16.46
CA LYS A 288 21.93 -8.46 17.28
C LYS A 288 20.93 -9.55 16.83
N ILE A 289 20.83 -9.78 15.52
CA ILE A 289 19.99 -10.84 14.93
C ILE A 289 20.55 -12.21 15.31
N LYS A 290 21.87 -12.40 15.16
CA LYS A 290 22.54 -13.67 15.49
C LYS A 290 22.29 -14.12 16.94
N ARG A 291 22.23 -13.18 17.90
CA ARG A 291 21.94 -13.47 19.33
C ARG A 291 20.55 -14.06 19.57
N LEU A 292 19.62 -13.91 18.62
CA LEU A 292 18.23 -14.40 18.68
C LEU A 292 18.01 -15.67 17.85
N ALA A 293 19.05 -16.24 17.25
CA ALA A 293 18.95 -17.44 16.42
C ALA A 293 18.25 -18.60 17.18
N GLY A 294 17.26 -19.20 16.53
CA GLY A 294 16.48 -20.32 17.05
C GLY A 294 15.61 -20.04 18.29
N LYS A 295 15.38 -18.77 18.65
CA LYS A 295 14.64 -18.38 19.86
C LYS A 295 13.23 -17.82 19.59
N ILE A 296 12.92 -17.48 18.34
CA ILE A 296 11.72 -16.72 18.01
C ILE A 296 10.59 -17.65 17.59
N ASP A 297 9.42 -17.48 18.19
CA ASP A 297 8.22 -18.27 17.92
C ASP A 297 7.63 -17.93 16.55
N ARG A 298 7.52 -16.63 16.25
CA ARG A 298 6.93 -16.11 15.02
C ARG A 298 7.78 -14.98 14.43
N VAL A 299 8.08 -15.07 13.15
CA VAL A 299 8.82 -14.04 12.42
C VAL A 299 7.97 -13.57 11.25
N LEU A 300 7.81 -12.26 11.11
CA LEU A 300 7.23 -11.62 9.94
C LEU A 300 8.34 -10.94 9.14
N VAL A 301 8.38 -11.21 7.84
CA VAL A 301 9.21 -10.53 6.85
C VAL A 301 8.28 -9.84 5.86
N ASP A 302 8.00 -8.56 6.10
CA ASP A 302 7.38 -7.67 5.12
C ASP A 302 8.47 -7.06 4.24
N ALA A 303 8.88 -7.80 3.22
CA ALA A 303 10.13 -7.53 2.51
C ALA A 303 10.08 -6.22 1.70
N PRO A 304 11.20 -5.49 1.59
CA PRO A 304 11.30 -4.40 0.62
C PRO A 304 11.08 -4.96 -0.79
N CYS A 305 10.12 -4.38 -1.52
CA CYS A 305 9.69 -4.85 -2.83
C CYS A 305 9.36 -3.67 -3.75
N SER A 306 9.01 -3.96 -5.00
CA SER A 306 8.64 -2.99 -6.02
C SER A 306 7.42 -2.14 -5.64
N GLY A 307 6.56 -2.66 -4.77
CA GLY A 307 5.33 -2.01 -4.32
C GLY A 307 4.22 -1.94 -5.37
N LEU A 308 4.34 -2.70 -6.46
CA LEU A 308 3.40 -2.70 -7.59
C LEU A 308 1.98 -3.20 -7.23
N GLY A 309 1.78 -3.83 -6.08
CA GLY A 309 0.46 -4.11 -5.55
C GLY A 309 -0.27 -2.87 -5.01
N THR A 310 0.45 -1.79 -4.72
CA THR A 310 -0.11 -0.57 -4.09
C THR A 310 -0.38 0.57 -5.07
N LEU A 311 -0.47 0.31 -6.37
CA LEU A 311 -0.60 1.35 -7.41
C LEU A 311 -1.82 2.25 -7.27
N ARG A 312 -2.88 1.75 -6.62
CA ARG A 312 -4.09 2.52 -6.28
C ARG A 312 -3.79 3.69 -5.34
N ARG A 313 -2.77 3.51 -4.49
CA ARG A 313 -2.27 4.49 -3.50
C ARG A 313 -1.06 5.26 -4.04
N ASN A 314 -0.12 4.55 -4.66
CA ASN A 314 1.15 5.08 -5.17
C ASN A 314 1.28 4.85 -6.69
N PRO A 315 0.50 5.57 -7.52
CA PRO A 315 0.44 5.33 -8.95
C PRO A 315 1.72 5.72 -9.71
N ASP A 316 2.64 6.45 -9.07
CA ASP A 316 3.95 6.75 -9.63
C ASP A 316 4.87 5.52 -9.72
N LEU A 317 4.64 4.49 -8.88
CA LEU A 317 5.52 3.32 -8.83
C LEU A 317 5.61 2.60 -10.17
N LYS A 318 4.52 2.42 -10.92
CA LYS A 318 4.58 1.78 -12.24
C LYS A 318 5.41 2.57 -13.27
N TRP A 319 5.65 3.85 -13.06
CA TRP A 319 6.48 4.68 -13.94
C TRP A 319 7.93 4.79 -13.47
N ARG A 320 8.16 4.57 -12.16
CA ARG A 320 9.47 4.65 -11.52
C ARG A 320 10.19 3.31 -11.46
N GLN A 321 9.45 2.21 -11.37
CA GLN A 321 10.02 0.88 -11.38
C GLN A 321 10.40 0.47 -12.81
N THR A 322 11.50 -0.25 -12.90
CA THR A 322 12.00 -0.91 -14.12
C THR A 322 12.19 -2.40 -13.84
N ARG A 323 12.31 -3.20 -14.90
CA ARG A 323 12.66 -4.61 -14.76
C ARG A 323 13.96 -4.79 -13.95
N THR A 324 14.99 -4.00 -14.27
CA THR A 324 16.28 -4.00 -13.56
C THR A 324 16.11 -3.70 -12.06
N SER A 325 15.27 -2.74 -11.68
CA SER A 325 15.04 -2.46 -10.26
C SER A 325 14.37 -3.61 -9.51
N VAL A 326 13.54 -4.42 -10.19
CA VAL A 326 12.98 -5.64 -9.61
C VAL A 326 14.06 -6.71 -9.47
N ASP A 327 14.88 -6.90 -10.51
CA ASP A 327 15.98 -7.86 -10.52
C ASP A 327 17.04 -7.55 -9.43
N GLU A 328 17.20 -6.28 -9.02
CA GLU A 328 18.05 -5.87 -7.91
C GLU A 328 17.42 -6.14 -6.52
N LEU A 329 16.08 -6.18 -6.44
CA LEU A 329 15.35 -6.41 -5.19
C LEU A 329 15.27 -7.89 -4.83
N THR A 330 15.16 -8.79 -5.81
CA THR A 330 14.97 -10.23 -5.55
C THR A 330 16.12 -10.87 -4.75
N PRO A 331 17.42 -10.60 -4.99
CA PRO A 331 18.49 -11.15 -4.16
C PRO A 331 18.46 -10.60 -2.73
N LYS A 332 18.04 -9.33 -2.58
CA LYS A 332 17.90 -8.71 -1.26
C LYS A 332 16.77 -9.36 -0.47
N GLN A 333 15.64 -9.62 -1.11
CA GLN A 333 14.50 -10.32 -0.52
C GLN A 333 14.90 -11.74 -0.07
N ALA A 334 15.61 -12.48 -0.91
CA ALA A 334 16.11 -13.81 -0.58
C ALA A 334 17.07 -13.78 0.62
N SER A 335 18.03 -12.85 0.63
CA SER A 335 18.97 -12.66 1.76
C SER A 335 18.25 -12.36 3.08
N ILE A 336 17.27 -11.45 3.04
CA ILE A 336 16.44 -11.08 4.20
C ILE A 336 15.65 -12.30 4.69
N LEU A 337 15.00 -13.04 3.79
CA LEU A 337 14.20 -14.21 4.15
C LEU A 337 15.06 -15.31 4.79
N ALA A 338 16.20 -15.64 4.18
CA ALA A 338 17.17 -16.58 4.73
C ALA A 338 17.71 -16.14 6.10
N SER A 339 17.89 -14.83 6.30
CA SER A 339 18.31 -14.29 7.58
C SER A 339 17.26 -14.42 8.67
N ALA A 340 16.02 -14.03 8.36
CA ALA A 340 14.88 -14.12 9.25
C ALA A 340 14.60 -15.58 9.64
N ALA A 341 14.77 -16.54 8.72
CA ALA A 341 14.59 -17.96 8.98
C ALA A 341 15.49 -18.49 10.11
N ARG A 342 16.72 -17.97 10.26
CA ARG A 342 17.64 -18.39 11.34
C ARG A 342 17.12 -18.06 12.74
N LEU A 343 16.22 -17.08 12.86
CA LEU A 343 15.62 -16.70 14.14
C LEU A 343 14.58 -17.72 14.62
N VAL A 344 13.95 -18.42 13.68
CA VAL A 344 12.77 -19.25 13.92
C VAL A 344 13.20 -20.50 14.69
N LYS A 345 12.57 -20.72 15.85
CA LYS A 345 12.75 -21.95 16.62
C LYS A 345 12.14 -23.15 15.88
N LYS A 346 12.50 -24.38 16.27
CA LYS A 346 11.81 -25.58 15.75
C LYS A 346 10.30 -25.52 16.09
N GLY A 347 9.44 -25.82 15.14
CA GLY A 347 7.98 -25.63 15.24
C GLY A 347 7.52 -24.17 15.20
N GLY A 348 8.43 -23.21 15.03
CA GLY A 348 8.12 -21.80 14.85
C GLY A 348 7.64 -21.49 13.44
N ARG A 349 7.09 -20.29 13.24
CA ARG A 349 6.55 -19.84 11.95
C ARG A 349 7.27 -18.62 11.43
N LEU A 350 7.44 -18.61 10.12
CA LEU A 350 7.98 -17.52 9.32
C LEU A 350 6.92 -17.12 8.30
N VAL A 351 6.52 -15.86 8.28
CA VAL A 351 5.62 -15.32 7.26
C VAL A 351 6.43 -14.39 6.37
N TYR A 352 6.62 -14.79 5.12
CA TYR A 352 7.17 -13.92 4.09
C TYR A 352 6.03 -13.18 3.40
N ALA A 353 6.16 -11.88 3.19
CA ALA A 353 5.14 -11.06 2.56
C ALA A 353 5.75 -9.93 1.73
N THR A 354 5.02 -9.52 0.70
CA THR A 354 5.33 -8.33 -0.10
C THR A 354 4.03 -7.60 -0.46
N CYS A 355 4.15 -6.34 -0.87
CA CYS A 355 3.10 -5.63 -1.59
C CYS A 355 3.40 -5.58 -3.10
N SER A 356 3.92 -6.69 -3.65
CA SER A 356 4.13 -6.90 -5.09
C SER A 356 3.10 -7.84 -5.68
N VAL A 357 2.91 -7.72 -7.00
CA VAL A 357 2.05 -8.58 -7.83
C VAL A 357 2.87 -9.46 -8.78
N LEU A 358 4.19 -9.46 -8.65
CA LEU A 358 5.11 -10.16 -9.55
C LEU A 358 5.60 -11.46 -8.90
N ASP A 359 5.54 -12.57 -9.64
CA ASP A 359 6.09 -13.89 -9.26
C ASP A 359 7.57 -13.78 -8.85
N ALA A 360 8.29 -12.92 -9.58
CA ALA A 360 9.57 -12.29 -9.29
C ALA A 360 9.93 -12.23 -7.80
N GLU A 361 9.04 -11.56 -7.08
CA GLU A 361 9.22 -11.14 -5.70
C GLU A 361 8.38 -11.98 -4.73
N ASN A 362 7.65 -12.97 -5.25
CA ASN A 362 6.60 -13.68 -4.53
C ASN A 362 6.88 -15.18 -4.55
N GLU A 363 6.17 -15.94 -5.40
CA GLU A 363 6.26 -17.39 -5.46
C GLU A 363 7.67 -17.89 -5.78
N GLN A 364 8.43 -17.19 -6.63
CA GLN A 364 9.79 -17.61 -6.99
C GLN A 364 10.76 -17.49 -5.81
N ILE A 365 10.65 -16.44 -5.00
CA ILE A 365 11.44 -16.28 -3.77
C ILE A 365 11.15 -17.41 -2.80
N VAL A 366 9.88 -17.74 -2.60
CA VAL A 366 9.45 -18.79 -1.67
C VAL A 366 9.86 -20.17 -2.16
N ALA A 367 9.71 -20.46 -3.46
CA ALA A 367 10.12 -21.72 -4.06
C ALA A 367 11.63 -21.94 -3.90
N GLN A 368 12.45 -20.92 -4.21
CA GLN A 368 13.89 -20.99 -4.01
C GLN A 368 14.25 -21.19 -2.53
N PHE A 369 13.61 -20.45 -1.63
CA PHE A 369 13.82 -20.61 -0.19
C PHE A 369 13.52 -22.03 0.29
N LEU A 370 12.40 -22.63 -0.13
CA LEU A 370 12.02 -23.99 0.27
C LEU A 370 12.97 -25.05 -0.29
N ALA A 371 13.57 -24.82 -1.47
CA ALA A 371 14.61 -25.69 -2.01
C ALA A 371 15.91 -25.63 -1.18
N ASP A 372 16.30 -24.44 -0.74
CA ASP A 372 17.53 -24.21 0.02
C ASP A 372 17.39 -24.53 1.52
N HIS A 373 16.16 -24.54 2.04
CA HIS A 373 15.83 -24.73 3.45
C HIS A 373 14.84 -25.89 3.68
N PRO A 374 15.30 -27.16 3.54
CA PRO A 374 14.42 -28.33 3.68
C PRO A 374 13.84 -28.53 5.09
N ASP A 375 14.38 -27.82 6.09
CA ASP A 375 13.83 -27.76 7.45
C ASP A 375 12.59 -26.86 7.57
N PHE A 376 12.17 -26.19 6.49
CA PHE A 376 10.90 -25.46 6.40
C PHE A 376 9.90 -26.17 5.49
N VAL A 377 8.63 -25.97 5.79
CA VAL A 377 7.51 -26.42 4.97
C VAL A 377 6.52 -25.30 4.75
N LEU A 378 5.89 -25.28 3.58
CA LEU A 378 4.77 -24.39 3.29
C LEU A 378 3.53 -24.87 4.07
N VAL A 379 2.85 -23.92 4.71
CA VAL A 379 1.56 -24.12 5.36
C VAL A 379 0.52 -23.34 4.58
N PRO A 380 -0.58 -23.98 4.14
CA PRO A 380 -1.60 -23.28 3.37
C PRO A 380 -2.14 -22.04 4.09
N ALA A 381 -2.04 -20.88 3.45
CA ALA A 381 -2.48 -19.60 4.02
C ALA A 381 -3.97 -19.63 4.37
N GLN A 382 -4.81 -20.23 3.51
CA GLN A 382 -6.23 -20.41 3.76
C GLN A 382 -6.49 -21.12 5.10
N LYS A 383 -5.75 -22.19 5.41
CA LYS A 383 -5.91 -22.93 6.67
C LYS A 383 -5.62 -22.02 7.86
N VAL A 384 -4.54 -21.26 7.80
CA VAL A 384 -4.16 -20.33 8.88
C VAL A 384 -5.21 -19.24 9.08
N LEU A 385 -5.79 -18.70 8.00
CA LEU A 385 -6.87 -17.72 8.08
C LEU A 385 -8.16 -18.33 8.64
N ALA A 386 -8.51 -19.55 8.23
CA ALA A 386 -9.67 -20.27 8.73
C ALA A 386 -9.58 -20.55 10.25
N ASP A 387 -8.40 -20.92 10.75
CA ASP A 387 -8.14 -21.08 12.19
C ASP A 387 -8.36 -19.75 12.96
N GLN A 388 -8.21 -18.60 12.30
CA GLN A 388 -8.51 -17.26 12.82
C GLN A 388 -9.96 -16.81 12.54
N ARG A 389 -10.82 -17.70 12.00
CA ARG A 389 -12.20 -17.41 11.58
C ARG A 389 -12.32 -16.33 10.51
N ILE A 390 -11.32 -16.24 9.64
CA ILE A 390 -11.32 -15.34 8.48
C ILE A 390 -11.74 -16.14 7.25
N ALA A 391 -12.93 -15.87 6.74
CA ALA A 391 -13.48 -16.52 5.55
C ALA A 391 -12.89 -15.89 4.28
N LEU A 392 -11.71 -16.36 3.88
CA LEU A 392 -11.03 -15.94 2.66
C LEU A 392 -10.26 -17.14 2.10
N ASP A 393 -10.64 -17.56 0.90
CA ASP A 393 -9.98 -18.66 0.20
C ASP A 393 -8.88 -18.13 -0.72
N THR A 394 -7.63 -18.44 -0.37
CA THR A 394 -6.45 -18.12 -1.19
C THR A 394 -5.60 -19.35 -1.49
N GLY A 395 -6.00 -20.55 -1.04
CA GLY A 395 -5.20 -21.76 -1.12
C GLY A 395 -3.86 -21.67 -0.34
N ASP A 396 -2.77 -22.04 -1.01
CA ASP A 396 -1.45 -22.19 -0.40
C ASP A 396 -0.81 -20.87 0.03
N TYR A 397 -0.95 -19.85 -0.80
CA TYR A 397 -0.43 -18.50 -0.54
C TYR A 397 -1.58 -17.55 -0.23
N LEU A 398 -1.31 -16.43 0.45
CA LEU A 398 -2.22 -15.31 0.42
C LEU A 398 -1.91 -14.50 -0.85
N SER A 399 -2.82 -14.49 -1.82
CA SER A 399 -2.69 -13.69 -3.04
C SER A 399 -3.90 -12.76 -3.17
N LEU A 400 -3.72 -11.53 -2.70
CA LEU A 400 -4.74 -10.50 -2.75
C LEU A 400 -4.62 -9.70 -4.04
N TRP A 401 -5.77 -9.44 -4.63
CA TRP A 401 -5.90 -8.79 -5.93
C TRP A 401 -7.00 -7.73 -5.86
N PRO A 402 -6.73 -6.48 -6.28
CA PRO A 402 -7.71 -5.41 -6.17
C PRO A 402 -9.06 -5.67 -6.84
N HIS A 403 -9.08 -6.31 -8.01
CA HIS A 403 -10.32 -6.60 -8.74
C HIS A 403 -11.14 -7.72 -8.12
N ARG A 404 -10.51 -8.67 -7.42
CA ARG A 404 -11.20 -9.79 -6.75
C ARG A 404 -11.60 -9.47 -5.30
N HIS A 405 -10.76 -8.73 -4.58
CA HIS A 405 -10.85 -8.59 -3.12
C HIS A 405 -11.09 -7.16 -2.65
N ALA A 406 -11.07 -6.16 -3.55
CA ALA A 406 -11.15 -4.74 -3.21
C ALA A 406 -10.05 -4.19 -2.29
N THR A 407 -8.99 -4.97 -2.00
CA THR A 407 -7.78 -4.55 -1.26
C THR A 407 -6.70 -4.00 -2.20
N ASP A 408 -5.55 -3.60 -1.68
CA ASP A 408 -4.33 -3.55 -2.51
C ASP A 408 -3.85 -4.96 -2.89
N GLY A 409 -2.93 -5.03 -3.85
CA GLY A 409 -2.22 -6.26 -4.19
C GLY A 409 -1.21 -6.62 -3.10
N PHE A 410 -1.32 -7.84 -2.57
CA PHE A 410 -0.43 -8.36 -1.55
C PHE A 410 -0.18 -9.84 -1.77
N PHE A 411 1.02 -10.27 -1.42
CA PHE A 411 1.41 -11.67 -1.38
C PHE A 411 1.89 -12.05 0.02
N ALA A 412 1.59 -13.27 0.46
CA ALA A 412 2.32 -13.89 1.56
C ALA A 412 2.37 -15.41 1.50
N ALA A 413 3.46 -15.95 2.03
CA ALA A 413 3.65 -17.37 2.28
C ALA A 413 3.83 -17.62 3.77
N VAL A 414 3.12 -18.63 4.29
CA VAL A 414 3.31 -19.10 5.66
C VAL A 414 4.21 -20.31 5.63
N LEU A 415 5.34 -20.21 6.32
CA LEU A 415 6.35 -21.24 6.40
C LEU A 415 6.46 -21.69 7.86
N GLU A 416 6.56 -22.98 8.10
CA GLU A 416 6.81 -23.51 9.44
C GLU A 416 8.11 -24.30 9.45
N ARG A 417 8.93 -24.05 10.47
CA ARG A 417 10.14 -24.81 10.69
C ARG A 417 9.75 -26.15 11.31
N ARG A 418 10.21 -27.25 10.74
CA ARG A 418 9.92 -28.61 11.24
C ARG A 418 10.28 -28.74 12.71
N ALA A 419 9.41 -29.42 13.47
CA ALA A 419 9.60 -29.63 14.90
C ALA A 419 10.71 -30.65 15.19
N GLN A 420 10.95 -31.59 14.27
CA GLN A 420 12.02 -32.58 14.27
C GLN A 420 12.51 -32.83 12.85
#